data_AF-A0A6G1M2J1-F1
#
_entry.id   AF-A0A6G1M2J1-F1
#
_cell.length_a   1.000
_cell.length_b   1.000
_cell.length_c   1.000
_cell.angle_alpha   90.00
_cell.angle_beta   90.00
_cell.angle_gamma   90.00
#
_symmetry.space_group_name_H-M   'P 1'
#
loop_
_entity.id
_entity.type
_entity.pdbx_description
1 polymer ?
#
loop_
_entity_poly.entity_id
_entity_poly.type
_entity_poly.pdbx_seq_one_letter_code
_entity_poly.pdbx_strand_id
1 'polypeptide(L)'
;MDSICRLGKNVGGVHIYSNLKGCGGERMLYEGASCIIVNGEVIAQSPRFKLGDVDVITATVDLQKVDEYRCSILGHANVQFLRKNAGALSYVDVPFSLAIPNRIATGPYSVPSAGLPKVHFAEAEEVAVGPACWLWDYLRRAGMSGFLCPLSGGIDSCSTSIVVYVMCHLVMDAIKGGDCGVINDVQKMCATTDRSPDWLPDTPNELCNNILHTVYMCMPEHSSAASERRARELRDSIGAYHLEINIEDGYKAQKDLIISATGYQPIFQVFGGSRAEDICLQNIQARLRMVTAYQFGQILPVSRKRVCPTPLLILASTNADEVLRGNYTRYDCSSADLNPIGSYSKNHLREMIGWAQHNFNLPVLQTFLDAKPSGELQPITKDYCQDDEGDLGMSYDELAMFAISRKIEHLGAVSMFQKHVQTMAGDYTPQEMAEKIKKFHYFLALNRHKSTTLTPAYHATSYSPHNNWCDSRQFLFPFQNTGHTFQKIDDLTALIEKREYQNQLNAAPIMAKL
;
A
#
# COMPACT_ATOMS: atom_id res chain seq x y z
N MET A 1 -15.65 -12.12 7.41
CA MET A 1 -15.95 -13.47 7.95
C MET A 1 -16.56 -13.46 9.35
N ASP A 2 -15.97 -12.73 10.31
CA ASP A 2 -16.43 -12.73 11.72
C ASP A 2 -17.89 -12.32 11.92
N SER A 3 -18.37 -11.32 11.18
CA SER A 3 -19.78 -10.91 11.22
C SER A 3 -20.71 -12.05 10.82
N ILE A 4 -20.32 -12.88 9.85
CA ILE A 4 -21.10 -14.03 9.38
C ILE A 4 -21.05 -15.16 10.41
N CYS A 5 -19.89 -15.40 11.02
CA CYS A 5 -19.76 -16.35 12.12
C CYS A 5 -20.65 -15.93 13.30
N ARG A 6 -20.63 -14.64 13.68
CA ARG A 6 -21.47 -14.09 14.75
C ARG A 6 -22.96 -14.22 14.42
N LEU A 7 -23.34 -13.95 13.17
CA LEU A 7 -24.71 -14.19 12.71
C LEU A 7 -25.07 -15.68 12.88
N GLY A 8 -24.24 -16.59 12.38
CA GLY A 8 -24.43 -18.03 12.52
C GLY A 8 -24.57 -18.50 13.98
N LYS A 9 -23.78 -17.95 14.91
CA LYS A 9 -23.92 -18.23 16.36
C LYS A 9 -25.25 -17.73 16.93
N ASN A 10 -25.71 -16.58 16.46
CA ASN A 10 -26.92 -15.95 17.00
C ASN A 10 -28.21 -16.57 16.46
N VAL A 11 -28.25 -16.95 15.18
CA VAL A 11 -29.49 -17.43 14.51
C VAL A 11 -29.47 -18.90 14.10
N GLY A 12 -28.31 -19.55 14.12
CA GLY A 12 -28.14 -20.89 13.57
C GLY A 12 -28.34 -20.95 12.05
N GLY A 13 -27.87 -22.02 11.43
CA GLY A 13 -28.06 -22.29 10.01
C GLY A 13 -26.80 -22.24 9.17
N VAL A 14 -27.00 -22.58 7.90
CA VAL A 14 -25.97 -22.64 6.87
C VAL A 14 -25.89 -21.29 6.16
N HIS A 15 -24.72 -20.67 6.20
CA HIS A 15 -24.42 -19.42 5.53
C HIS A 15 -23.34 -19.67 4.49
N ILE A 16 -23.65 -19.33 3.24
CA ILE A 16 -22.72 -19.44 2.12
C ILE A 16 -22.39 -18.03 1.68
N TYR A 17 -21.11 -17.69 1.71
CA TYR A 17 -20.59 -16.41 1.25
C TYR A 17 -19.67 -16.64 0.06
N SER A 18 -19.95 -15.97 -1.05
CA SER A 18 -19.09 -15.93 -2.22
C SER A 18 -18.64 -14.52 -2.47
N ASN A 19 -17.36 -14.35 -2.80
CA ASN A 19 -16.78 -13.06 -3.15
C ASN A 19 -16.12 -13.13 -4.52
N LEU A 20 -15.91 -11.96 -5.12
CA LEU A 20 -15.00 -11.81 -6.25
C LEU A 20 -13.56 -12.09 -5.81
N LYS A 21 -12.70 -12.39 -6.78
CA LYS A 21 -11.27 -12.61 -6.59
C LYS A 21 -10.51 -11.93 -7.73
N GLY A 22 -9.37 -11.34 -7.41
CA GLY A 22 -8.52 -10.66 -8.40
C GLY A 22 -8.91 -9.19 -8.61
N CYS A 23 -8.29 -8.57 -9.61
CA CYS A 23 -8.51 -7.17 -9.97
C CYS A 23 -9.66 -7.06 -10.99
N GLY A 24 -10.60 -6.15 -10.80
CA GLY A 24 -11.71 -5.91 -11.74
C GLY A 24 -11.38 -4.99 -12.93
N GLY A 25 -10.12 -4.55 -13.06
CA GLY A 25 -9.74 -3.44 -13.96
C GLY A 25 -9.67 -2.08 -13.25
N GLU A 26 -9.56 -2.10 -11.92
CA GLU A 26 -9.55 -0.92 -11.06
C GLU A 26 -8.39 -0.95 -10.06
N ARG A 27 -8.42 -0.05 -9.08
CA ARG A 27 -7.40 0.05 -8.01
C ARG A 27 -7.61 -0.96 -6.87
N MET A 28 -8.78 -1.58 -6.83
CA MET A 28 -9.15 -2.61 -5.86
C MET A 28 -8.72 -3.99 -6.34
N LEU A 29 -8.34 -4.80 -5.37
CA LEU A 29 -8.23 -6.24 -5.51
C LEU A 29 -9.27 -6.88 -4.60
N TYR A 30 -10.04 -7.80 -5.15
CA TYR A 30 -10.91 -8.66 -4.36
C TYR A 30 -10.09 -9.85 -3.89
N GLU A 31 -10.04 -10.06 -2.58
CA GLU A 31 -9.18 -11.09 -1.96
C GLU A 31 -9.67 -12.53 -2.15
N GLY A 32 -10.91 -12.74 -2.59
CA GLY A 32 -11.59 -14.03 -2.51
C GLY A 32 -12.13 -14.29 -1.10
N ALA A 33 -11.67 -15.37 -0.46
CA ALA A 33 -12.11 -15.78 0.88
C ALA A 33 -13.60 -16.19 0.99
N SER A 34 -14.21 -16.65 -0.10
CA SER A 34 -15.50 -17.34 -0.08
C SER A 34 -15.49 -18.42 1.00
N CYS A 35 -16.58 -18.55 1.75
CA CYS A 35 -16.65 -19.47 2.89
C CYS A 35 -18.04 -20.06 3.08
N ILE A 36 -18.06 -21.24 3.71
CA ILE A 36 -19.27 -21.94 4.15
C ILE A 36 -19.22 -22.03 5.66
N ILE A 37 -20.25 -21.50 6.32
CA ILE A 37 -20.36 -21.42 7.79
C ILE A 37 -21.63 -22.14 8.23
N VAL A 38 -21.53 -22.99 9.26
CA VAL A 38 -22.68 -23.68 9.87
C VAL A 38 -22.69 -23.37 11.36
N ASN A 39 -23.80 -22.80 11.84
CA ASN A 39 -23.99 -22.44 13.27
C ASN A 39 -22.85 -21.58 13.85
N GLY A 40 -22.18 -20.80 13.00
CA GLY A 40 -21.09 -19.92 13.38
C GLY A 40 -19.69 -20.53 13.32
N GLU A 41 -19.57 -21.79 12.92
CA GLU A 41 -18.30 -22.46 12.64
C GLU A 41 -17.98 -22.41 11.14
N VAL A 42 -16.73 -22.14 10.78
CA VAL A 42 -16.28 -22.18 9.39
C VAL A 42 -16.01 -23.63 9.02
N ILE A 43 -16.66 -24.13 7.98
CA ILE A 43 -16.53 -25.54 7.55
C ILE A 43 -15.74 -25.66 6.24
N ALA A 44 -15.75 -24.61 5.42
CA ALA A 44 -14.91 -24.48 4.24
C ALA A 44 -14.56 -23.01 4.02
N GLN A 45 -13.32 -22.76 3.60
CA GLN A 45 -12.82 -21.44 3.25
C GLN A 45 -11.93 -21.57 2.01
N SER A 46 -12.19 -20.74 1.00
CA SER A 46 -11.31 -20.62 -0.17
C SER A 46 -10.07 -19.81 0.19
N PRO A 47 -8.92 -20.08 -0.45
CA PRO A 47 -7.70 -19.31 -0.24
C PRO A 47 -7.90 -17.82 -0.52
N ARG A 48 -7.21 -16.97 0.26
CA ARG A 48 -7.09 -15.54 -0.05
C ARG A 48 -5.89 -15.33 -0.96
N PHE A 49 -5.99 -14.33 -1.84
CA PHE A 49 -4.87 -13.89 -2.69
C PHE A 49 -4.17 -15.02 -3.47
N LYS A 50 -4.93 -16.00 -3.94
CA LYS A 50 -4.40 -17.07 -4.79
C LYS A 50 -4.40 -16.60 -6.25
N LEU A 51 -3.48 -17.09 -7.08
CA LEU A 51 -3.59 -16.91 -8.52
C LEU A 51 -4.62 -17.89 -9.13
N GLY A 52 -4.98 -17.69 -10.39
CA GLY A 52 -6.02 -18.46 -11.08
C GLY A 52 -7.41 -17.83 -10.98
N ASP A 53 -8.24 -18.07 -11.99
CA ASP A 53 -9.47 -17.28 -12.20
C ASP A 53 -10.69 -17.80 -11.39
N VAL A 54 -10.72 -19.08 -11.00
CA VAL A 54 -11.87 -19.69 -10.33
C VAL A 54 -11.44 -20.55 -9.15
N ASP A 55 -12.03 -20.31 -7.98
CA ASP A 55 -11.94 -21.19 -6.81
C ASP A 55 -13.33 -21.69 -6.44
N VAL A 56 -13.49 -23.01 -6.36
CA VAL A 56 -14.73 -23.66 -5.91
C VAL A 56 -14.47 -24.37 -4.60
N ILE A 57 -15.28 -24.06 -3.59
CA ILE A 57 -15.30 -24.79 -2.31
C ILE A 57 -16.65 -25.48 -2.13
N THR A 58 -16.61 -26.66 -1.54
CA THR A 58 -17.80 -27.47 -1.26
C THR A 58 -17.75 -27.98 0.17
N ALA A 59 -18.90 -28.09 0.83
CA ALA A 59 -19.02 -28.73 2.14
C ALA A 59 -20.23 -29.65 2.14
N THR A 60 -20.12 -30.77 2.87
CA THR A 60 -21.27 -31.63 3.18
C THR A 60 -21.81 -31.24 4.54
N VAL A 61 -23.07 -30.82 4.62
CA VAL A 61 -23.70 -30.33 5.84
C VAL A 61 -24.86 -31.21 6.24
N ASP A 62 -24.95 -31.50 7.54
CA ASP A 62 -26.11 -32.15 8.15
C ASP A 62 -27.13 -31.10 8.58
N LEU A 63 -28.31 -31.11 7.95
CA LEU A 63 -29.37 -30.15 8.24
C LEU A 63 -30.04 -30.43 9.61
N GLN A 64 -30.00 -31.66 10.12
CA GLN A 64 -30.57 -31.96 11.44
C GLN A 64 -29.79 -31.25 12.55
N LYS A 65 -28.47 -31.13 12.41
CA LYS A 65 -27.65 -30.35 13.35
C LYS A 65 -27.99 -28.86 13.38
N VAL A 66 -28.54 -28.31 12.30
CA VAL A 66 -29.03 -26.93 12.29
C VAL A 66 -30.30 -26.82 13.13
N ASP A 67 -31.22 -27.76 12.97
CA ASP A 67 -32.47 -27.78 13.74
C ASP A 67 -32.18 -28.03 15.24
N GLU A 68 -31.31 -28.98 15.56
CA GLU A 68 -30.83 -29.23 16.93
C GLU A 68 -30.22 -27.97 17.55
N TYR A 69 -29.36 -27.27 16.81
CA TYR A 69 -28.73 -26.03 17.28
C TYR A 69 -29.76 -24.93 17.55
N ARG A 70 -30.72 -24.72 16.65
CA ARG A 70 -31.79 -23.73 16.85
C ARG A 70 -32.67 -24.07 18.03
N CYS A 71 -33.04 -25.34 18.20
CA CYS A 71 -33.80 -25.81 19.36
C CYS A 71 -33.06 -25.60 20.68
N SER A 72 -31.72 -25.67 20.67
CA SER A 72 -30.90 -25.42 21.86
C SER A 72 -30.87 -23.94 22.28
N ILE A 73 -31.24 -23.00 21.40
CA ILE A 73 -31.23 -21.57 21.69
C ILE A 73 -32.60 -21.14 22.24
N LEU A 74 -32.69 -21.07 23.58
CA LEU A 74 -33.89 -20.73 24.35
C LEU A 74 -34.61 -19.42 23.93
N GLY A 75 -33.90 -18.49 23.27
CA GLY A 75 -34.43 -17.19 22.84
C GLY A 75 -35.17 -17.18 21.49
N HIS A 76 -34.97 -18.19 20.62
CA HIS A 76 -35.52 -18.16 19.26
C HIS A 76 -37.04 -18.25 19.21
N ALA A 77 -37.63 -19.16 20.00
CA ALA A 77 -39.07 -19.32 20.10
C ALA A 77 -39.77 -18.04 20.61
N ASN A 78 -39.16 -17.36 21.60
CA ASN A 78 -39.69 -16.12 22.17
C ASN A 78 -39.64 -14.96 21.17
N VAL A 79 -38.56 -14.83 20.38
CA VAL A 79 -38.42 -13.77 19.37
C VAL A 79 -39.37 -13.98 18.19
N GLN A 80 -39.60 -15.23 17.76
CA GLN A 80 -40.59 -15.54 16.72
C GLN A 80 -42.02 -15.24 17.19
N PHE A 81 -42.34 -15.55 18.46
CA PHE A 81 -43.65 -15.23 19.05
C PHE A 81 -43.91 -13.71 19.15
N LEU A 82 -42.88 -12.91 19.45
CA LEU A 82 -42.96 -11.45 19.52
C LEU A 82 -43.07 -10.77 18.13
N ARG A 83 -42.66 -11.44 17.05
CA ARG A 83 -42.66 -10.93 15.68
C ARG A 83 -43.93 -11.25 14.87
N LYS A 84 -45.08 -11.48 15.52
CA LYS A 84 -46.37 -11.78 14.86
C LYS A 84 -46.83 -10.77 13.79
N ASN A 85 -46.26 -9.54 13.78
CA ASN A 85 -46.56 -8.48 12.80
C ASN A 85 -45.46 -8.28 11.73
N ALA A 86 -44.42 -9.11 11.69
CA ALA A 86 -43.50 -9.14 10.55
C ALA A 86 -44.24 -9.83 9.38
N GLY A 87 -44.39 -9.15 8.25
CA GLY A 87 -45.11 -9.68 7.09
C GLY A 87 -44.67 -11.11 6.73
N ALA A 88 -45.64 -11.95 6.36
CA ALA A 88 -45.36 -13.33 5.97
C ALA A 88 -44.32 -13.38 4.85
N LEU A 89 -43.30 -14.23 5.00
CA LEU A 89 -42.38 -14.52 3.90
C LEU A 89 -43.17 -15.16 2.76
N SER A 90 -42.91 -14.71 1.52
CA SER A 90 -43.43 -15.39 0.33
C SER A 90 -42.63 -16.65 0.07
N TYR A 91 -43.31 -17.79 -0.02
CA TYR A 91 -42.70 -19.06 -0.36
C TYR A 91 -42.85 -19.34 -1.85
N VAL A 92 -41.80 -19.87 -2.48
CA VAL A 92 -41.81 -20.34 -3.87
C VAL A 92 -41.57 -21.84 -3.84
N ASP A 93 -42.56 -22.61 -4.28
CA ASP A 93 -42.44 -24.06 -4.35
C ASP A 93 -41.52 -24.45 -5.51
N VAL A 94 -40.43 -25.14 -5.19
CA VAL A 94 -39.46 -25.64 -6.17
C VAL A 94 -39.47 -27.18 -6.12
N PRO A 95 -39.83 -27.88 -7.20
CA PRO A 95 -39.88 -29.36 -7.24
C PRO A 95 -38.47 -29.95 -7.35
N PHE A 96 -37.65 -29.74 -6.32
CA PHE A 96 -36.25 -30.13 -6.24
C PHE A 96 -35.91 -30.55 -4.81
N SER A 97 -35.07 -31.58 -4.66
CA SER A 97 -34.56 -32.01 -3.35
C SER A 97 -33.07 -31.70 -3.24
N LEU A 98 -32.70 -30.89 -2.26
CA LEU A 98 -31.30 -30.53 -2.00
C LEU A 98 -30.49 -31.72 -1.45
N ALA A 99 -31.15 -32.62 -0.73
CA ALA A 99 -30.56 -33.88 -0.27
C ALA A 99 -31.06 -35.04 -1.15
N ILE A 100 -30.17 -35.95 -1.55
CA ILE A 100 -30.55 -37.16 -2.28
C ILE A 100 -31.24 -38.12 -1.29
N PRO A 101 -32.53 -38.46 -1.48
CA PRO A 101 -33.21 -39.43 -0.63
C PRO A 101 -32.48 -40.78 -0.71
N ASN A 102 -32.30 -41.46 0.43
CA ASN A 102 -31.62 -42.76 0.50
C ASN A 102 -30.19 -42.80 -0.08
N ARG A 103 -29.44 -41.69 -0.01
CA ARG A 103 -28.02 -41.64 -0.42
C ARG A 103 -27.17 -42.73 0.23
N ILE A 104 -27.47 -43.08 1.49
CA ILE A 104 -26.81 -44.15 2.25
C ILE A 104 -26.99 -45.52 1.57
N ALA A 105 -28.09 -45.74 0.84
CA ALA A 105 -28.40 -47.00 0.15
C ALA A 105 -27.93 -47.02 -1.31
N THR A 106 -27.55 -45.88 -1.89
CA THR A 106 -27.35 -45.72 -3.35
C THR A 106 -26.01 -45.09 -3.75
N GLY A 107 -25.18 -44.69 -2.79
CA GLY A 107 -23.88 -44.08 -3.05
C GLY A 107 -22.89 -44.18 -1.88
N PRO A 108 -21.66 -43.66 -2.06
CA PRO A 108 -20.63 -43.69 -1.01
C PRO A 108 -21.06 -42.87 0.22
N TYR A 109 -20.68 -43.35 1.41
CA TYR A 109 -20.91 -42.65 2.68
C TYR A 109 -20.33 -41.23 2.61
N SER A 110 -21.15 -40.25 2.97
CA SER A 110 -20.77 -38.84 2.98
C SER A 110 -20.66 -38.38 4.43
N VAL A 111 -19.46 -38.03 4.87
CA VAL A 111 -19.21 -37.54 6.23
C VAL A 111 -19.42 -36.02 6.24
N PRO A 112 -20.17 -35.45 7.21
CA PRO A 112 -20.27 -34.01 7.36
C PRO A 112 -18.88 -33.37 7.48
N SER A 113 -18.68 -32.27 6.80
CA SER A 113 -17.41 -31.53 6.84
C SER A 113 -17.15 -31.03 8.27
N ALA A 114 -15.90 -31.17 8.72
CA ALA A 114 -15.48 -30.73 10.06
C ALA A 114 -15.17 -29.24 10.08
N GLY A 115 -15.26 -28.62 11.27
CA GLY A 115 -14.86 -27.24 11.47
C GLY A 115 -13.37 -27.03 11.18
N LEU A 116 -13.06 -25.93 10.51
CA LEU A 116 -11.71 -25.50 10.17
C LEU A 116 -11.31 -24.26 10.99
N PRO A 117 -10.03 -24.14 11.39
CA PRO A 117 -9.53 -22.90 11.93
C PRO A 117 -9.63 -21.80 10.87
N LYS A 118 -9.89 -20.57 11.30
CA LYS A 118 -9.86 -19.42 10.40
C LYS A 118 -8.43 -19.17 9.97
N VAL A 119 -8.20 -19.09 8.67
CA VAL A 119 -6.88 -18.75 8.11
C VAL A 119 -6.82 -17.25 7.90
N HIS A 120 -5.87 -16.61 8.58
CA HIS A 120 -5.55 -15.20 8.46
C HIS A 120 -4.08 -15.05 8.05
N PHE A 121 -3.82 -14.01 7.26
CA PHE A 121 -2.46 -13.59 6.93
C PHE A 121 -1.96 -12.68 8.05
N ALA A 122 -0.64 -12.66 8.28
CA ALA A 122 -0.06 -11.58 9.06
C ALA A 122 -0.17 -10.26 8.28
N GLU A 123 -0.30 -9.12 8.97
CA GLU A 123 -0.47 -7.82 8.30
C GLU A 123 0.68 -7.53 7.32
N ALA A 124 1.93 -7.76 7.75
CA ALA A 124 3.12 -7.61 6.91
C ALA A 124 3.11 -8.51 5.66
N GLU A 125 2.53 -9.71 5.77
CA GLU A 125 2.37 -10.65 4.66
C GLU A 125 1.28 -10.15 3.68
N GLU A 126 0.15 -9.64 4.18
CA GLU A 126 -0.91 -9.05 3.33
C GLU A 126 -0.41 -7.84 2.54
N VAL A 127 0.44 -7.02 3.16
CA VAL A 127 1.08 -5.85 2.53
C VAL A 127 1.93 -6.26 1.33
N ALA A 128 2.47 -7.48 1.30
CA ALA A 128 3.21 -8.00 0.15
C ALA A 128 2.31 -8.74 -0.85
N VAL A 129 1.50 -9.67 -0.37
CA VAL A 129 0.77 -10.65 -1.19
C VAL A 129 -0.42 -10.02 -1.93
N GLY A 130 -1.14 -9.08 -1.28
CA GLY A 130 -2.24 -8.36 -1.91
C GLY A 130 -1.81 -7.60 -3.18
N PRO A 131 -0.92 -6.60 -3.08
CA PRO A 131 -0.47 -5.86 -4.26
C PRO A 131 0.28 -6.73 -5.27
N ALA A 132 0.91 -7.83 -4.86
CA ALA A 132 1.52 -8.80 -5.78
C ALA A 132 0.47 -9.43 -6.71
N CYS A 133 -0.65 -9.92 -6.17
CA CYS A 133 -1.76 -10.44 -6.97
C CYS A 133 -2.39 -9.37 -7.87
N TRP A 134 -2.46 -8.12 -7.39
CA TRP A 134 -2.98 -7.00 -8.18
C TRP A 134 -2.08 -6.69 -9.38
N LEU A 135 -0.75 -6.67 -9.18
CA LEU A 135 0.21 -6.48 -10.27
C LEU A 135 0.15 -7.63 -11.29
N TRP A 136 0.01 -8.88 -10.84
CA TRP A 136 -0.12 -10.03 -11.75
C TRP A 136 -1.33 -9.88 -12.68
N ASP A 137 -2.50 -9.58 -12.11
CA ASP A 137 -3.71 -9.37 -12.89
C ASP A 137 -3.59 -8.18 -13.84
N TYR A 138 -2.97 -7.08 -13.40
CA TYR A 138 -2.72 -5.93 -14.27
C TYR A 138 -1.82 -6.30 -15.45
N LEU A 139 -0.70 -6.97 -15.17
CA LEU A 139 0.29 -7.33 -16.19
C LEU A 139 -0.32 -8.23 -17.27
N ARG A 140 -1.00 -9.31 -16.87
CA ARG A 140 -1.60 -10.27 -17.81
C ARG A 140 -2.74 -9.70 -18.62
N ARG A 141 -3.56 -8.84 -18.02
CA ARG A 141 -4.72 -8.26 -18.72
C ARG A 141 -4.33 -7.09 -19.60
N ALA A 142 -3.30 -6.34 -19.23
CA ALA A 142 -2.76 -5.26 -20.06
C ALA A 142 -1.94 -5.78 -21.26
N GLY A 143 -1.50 -7.05 -21.24
CA GLY A 143 -0.66 -7.63 -22.29
C GLY A 143 0.75 -7.01 -22.35
N MET A 144 1.25 -6.53 -21.21
CA MET A 144 2.53 -5.83 -21.11
C MET A 144 3.68 -6.82 -20.87
N SER A 145 4.90 -6.45 -21.26
CA SER A 145 6.07 -7.36 -21.23
C SER A 145 6.75 -7.45 -19.86
N GLY A 146 6.28 -6.68 -18.88
CA GLY A 146 6.81 -6.64 -17.52
C GLY A 146 6.68 -5.25 -16.89
N PHE A 147 7.53 -5.01 -15.90
CA PHE A 147 7.60 -3.79 -15.11
C PHE A 147 8.97 -3.13 -15.22
N LEU A 148 8.99 -1.81 -15.04
CA LEU A 148 10.19 -1.05 -14.75
C LEU A 148 10.02 -0.30 -13.41
N CYS A 149 10.93 -0.52 -12.47
CA CYS A 149 10.98 0.20 -11.20
C CYS A 149 12.25 1.07 -11.14
N PRO A 150 12.13 2.41 -11.03
CA PRO A 150 13.23 3.28 -10.66
C PRO A 150 13.73 2.94 -9.25
N LEU A 151 14.86 2.24 -9.18
CA LEU A 151 15.41 1.75 -7.91
C LEU A 151 16.35 2.80 -7.34
N SER A 152 16.05 3.34 -6.16
CA SER A 152 16.81 4.42 -5.53
C SER A 152 17.78 3.95 -4.45
N GLY A 153 17.69 2.69 -4.01
CA GLY A 153 18.40 2.21 -2.82
C GLY A 153 17.76 2.67 -1.50
N GLY A 154 16.58 3.30 -1.56
CA GLY A 154 15.70 3.60 -0.44
C GLY A 154 14.64 2.52 -0.22
N ILE A 155 13.96 2.57 0.92
CA ILE A 155 13.02 1.51 1.31
C ILE A 155 11.78 1.43 0.42
N ASP A 156 11.26 2.53 -0.13
CA ASP A 156 9.99 2.47 -0.88
C ASP A 156 10.15 1.78 -2.24
N SER A 157 11.23 2.08 -2.97
CA SER A 157 11.56 1.41 -4.23
C SER A 157 11.99 -0.05 -4.01
N CYS A 158 12.61 -0.34 -2.86
CA CYS A 158 12.85 -1.69 -2.39
C CYS A 158 11.52 -2.44 -2.16
N SER A 159 10.57 -1.85 -1.42
CA SER A 159 9.25 -2.44 -1.18
C SER A 159 8.50 -2.72 -2.47
N THR A 160 8.53 -1.78 -3.42
CA THR A 160 7.94 -1.95 -4.76
C THR A 160 8.55 -3.15 -5.49
N SER A 161 9.88 -3.29 -5.45
CA SER A 161 10.60 -4.41 -6.06
C SER A 161 10.30 -5.74 -5.38
N ILE A 162 10.20 -5.75 -4.04
CA ILE A 162 9.84 -6.94 -3.26
C ILE A 162 8.41 -7.40 -3.54
N VAL A 163 7.45 -6.49 -3.73
CA VAL A 163 6.09 -6.87 -4.15
C VAL A 163 6.11 -7.63 -5.48
N VAL A 164 6.90 -7.19 -6.46
CA VAL A 164 7.06 -7.90 -7.75
C VAL A 164 7.78 -9.25 -7.55
N TYR A 165 8.73 -9.33 -6.62
CA TYR A 165 9.39 -10.59 -6.28
C TYR A 165 8.43 -11.59 -5.61
N VAL A 166 7.58 -11.14 -4.67
CA VAL A 166 6.51 -11.95 -4.08
C VAL A 166 5.54 -12.44 -5.18
N MET A 167 5.19 -11.55 -6.12
CA MET A 167 4.39 -11.95 -7.28
C MET A 167 5.05 -13.08 -8.07
N CYS A 168 6.37 -13.04 -8.28
CA CYS A 168 7.09 -14.11 -8.95
C CYS A 168 7.00 -15.44 -8.19
N HIS A 169 7.08 -15.44 -6.86
CA HIS A 169 6.86 -16.65 -6.05
C HIS A 169 5.46 -17.22 -6.22
N LEU A 170 4.42 -16.37 -6.16
CA LEU A 170 3.04 -16.79 -6.35
C LEU A 170 2.79 -17.40 -7.75
N VAL A 171 3.42 -16.82 -8.78
CA VAL A 171 3.36 -17.33 -10.16
C VAL A 171 4.05 -18.69 -10.25
N MET A 172 5.24 -18.84 -9.65
CA MET A 172 5.96 -20.11 -9.63
C MET A 172 5.17 -21.21 -8.91
N ASP A 173 4.48 -20.89 -7.82
CA ASP A 173 3.62 -21.84 -7.11
C ASP A 173 2.42 -22.25 -7.94
N ALA A 174 1.82 -21.32 -8.70
CA ALA A 174 0.74 -21.64 -9.63
C ALA A 174 1.21 -22.51 -10.82
N ILE A 175 2.42 -22.27 -11.35
CA ILE A 175 3.05 -23.13 -12.38
C ILE A 175 3.25 -24.55 -11.84
N LYS A 176 3.83 -24.69 -10.64
CA LYS A 176 4.00 -26.00 -9.98
C LYS A 176 2.66 -26.69 -9.72
N GLY A 177 1.61 -25.91 -9.44
CA GLY A 177 0.24 -26.39 -9.29
C GLY A 177 -0.45 -26.79 -10.60
N GLY A 178 0.18 -26.57 -11.76
CA GLY A 178 -0.37 -26.93 -13.07
C GLY A 178 -1.44 -25.96 -13.59
N ASP A 179 -1.47 -24.71 -13.13
CA ASP A 179 -2.41 -23.70 -13.64
C ASP A 179 -2.07 -23.33 -15.09
N CYS A 180 -2.86 -23.88 -16.02
CA CYS A 180 -2.64 -23.71 -17.46
C CYS A 180 -2.76 -22.25 -17.92
N GLY A 181 -3.58 -21.44 -17.23
CA GLY A 181 -3.74 -20.02 -17.54
C GLY A 181 -2.46 -19.26 -17.21
N VAL A 182 -1.94 -19.45 -15.99
CA VAL A 182 -0.69 -18.84 -15.54
C VAL A 182 0.51 -19.30 -16.40
N ILE A 183 0.60 -20.58 -16.72
CA ILE A 183 1.66 -21.13 -17.58
C ILE A 183 1.67 -20.43 -18.95
N ASN A 184 0.51 -20.36 -19.60
CA ASN A 184 0.38 -19.71 -20.89
C ASN A 184 0.71 -18.21 -20.83
N ASP A 185 0.31 -17.51 -19.76
CA ASP A 185 0.60 -16.09 -19.58
C ASP A 185 2.11 -15.85 -19.42
N VAL A 186 2.81 -16.67 -18.62
CA VAL A 186 4.26 -16.59 -18.44
C VAL A 186 5.01 -16.87 -19.75
N GLN A 187 4.63 -17.91 -20.48
CA GLN A 187 5.24 -18.25 -21.78
C GLN A 187 5.12 -17.08 -22.76
N LYS A 188 3.95 -16.45 -22.84
CA LYS A 188 3.71 -15.28 -23.71
C LYS A 188 4.54 -14.06 -23.29
N MET A 189 4.51 -13.70 -22.01
CA MET A 189 5.22 -12.50 -21.50
C MET A 189 6.74 -12.66 -21.58
N CYS A 190 7.24 -13.86 -21.33
CA CYS A 190 8.67 -14.13 -21.26
C CYS A 190 9.28 -14.60 -22.59
N ALA A 191 8.49 -14.72 -23.65
CA ALA A 191 8.94 -15.15 -24.97
C ALA A 191 10.06 -14.24 -25.51
N THR A 192 11.16 -14.86 -25.93
CA THR A 192 12.31 -14.20 -26.56
C THR A 192 12.70 -14.96 -27.82
N THR A 193 13.32 -14.28 -28.79
CA THR A 193 13.63 -14.87 -30.10
C THR A 193 14.62 -16.04 -30.05
N ASP A 194 15.35 -16.17 -28.95
CA ASP A 194 16.40 -17.17 -28.71
C ASP A 194 15.97 -18.33 -27.80
N ARG A 195 14.75 -18.31 -27.26
CA ARG A 195 14.21 -19.38 -26.40
C ARG A 195 13.15 -20.21 -27.11
N SER A 196 12.96 -21.43 -26.63
CA SER A 196 11.84 -22.28 -27.04
C SER A 196 10.50 -21.62 -26.69
N PRO A 197 9.44 -21.75 -27.51
CA PRO A 197 8.10 -21.25 -27.19
C PRO A 197 7.52 -21.81 -25.88
N ASP A 198 7.90 -23.04 -25.53
CA ASP A 198 7.41 -23.73 -24.33
C ASP A 198 8.26 -23.46 -23.09
N TRP A 199 9.25 -22.57 -23.18
CA TRP A 199 10.16 -22.26 -22.09
C TRP A 199 9.40 -21.72 -20.86
N LEU A 200 9.79 -22.21 -19.69
CA LEU A 200 9.34 -21.72 -18.38
C LEU A 200 10.55 -21.45 -17.50
N PRO A 201 10.48 -20.47 -16.59
CA PRO A 201 11.50 -20.24 -15.60
C PRO A 201 11.55 -21.40 -14.59
N ASP A 202 12.75 -21.73 -14.11
CA ASP A 202 12.95 -22.73 -13.05
C ASP A 202 12.80 -22.13 -11.66
N THR A 203 13.08 -20.82 -11.51
CA THR A 203 13.11 -20.12 -10.22
C THR A 203 12.37 -18.79 -10.23
N PRO A 204 11.90 -18.31 -9.06
CA PRO A 204 11.34 -16.97 -8.92
C PRO A 204 12.31 -15.87 -9.37
N ASN A 205 13.61 -16.04 -9.15
CA ASN A 205 14.65 -15.11 -9.60
C ASN A 205 14.75 -15.03 -11.12
N GLU A 206 14.66 -16.17 -11.81
CA GLU A 206 14.69 -16.22 -13.27
C GLU A 206 13.43 -15.59 -13.88
N LEU A 207 12.26 -15.83 -13.27
CA LEU A 207 11.03 -15.13 -13.63
C LEU A 207 11.15 -13.62 -13.39
N CYS A 208 11.67 -13.23 -12.22
CA CYS A 208 11.91 -11.84 -11.85
C CYS A 208 12.86 -11.15 -12.84
N ASN A 209 13.90 -11.84 -13.33
CA ASN A 209 14.79 -11.30 -14.36
C ASN A 209 14.05 -10.94 -15.65
N ASN A 210 13.01 -11.70 -16.00
CA ASN A 210 12.22 -11.46 -17.20
C ASN A 210 11.18 -10.37 -16.98
N ILE A 211 10.53 -10.34 -15.82
CA ILE A 211 9.39 -9.47 -15.56
C ILE A 211 9.80 -8.13 -14.94
N LEU A 212 10.75 -8.10 -14.02
CA LEU A 212 11.18 -6.89 -13.33
C LEU A 212 12.47 -6.33 -13.92
N HIS A 213 12.38 -5.09 -14.39
CA HIS A 213 13.52 -4.28 -14.78
C HIS A 213 13.72 -3.18 -13.74
N THR A 214 14.93 -3.01 -13.24
CA THR A 214 15.27 -1.94 -12.31
C THR A 214 16.28 -1.01 -12.94
N VAL A 215 16.16 0.28 -12.65
CA VAL A 215 17.12 1.29 -13.11
C VAL A 215 17.55 2.17 -11.95
N TYR A 216 18.84 2.16 -11.64
CA TYR A 216 19.45 3.11 -10.70
C TYR A 216 20.01 4.29 -11.50
N MET A 217 19.44 5.48 -11.27
CA MET A 217 19.76 6.71 -12.01
C MET A 217 20.62 7.63 -11.14
N CYS A 218 21.93 7.41 -11.21
CA CYS A 218 22.92 8.05 -10.36
C CYS A 218 23.25 9.48 -10.80
N MET A 219 23.57 10.30 -9.81
CA MET A 219 24.18 11.63 -9.97
C MET A 219 25.47 11.62 -9.13
N PRO A 220 26.68 11.55 -9.73
CA PRO A 220 27.92 11.29 -8.98
C PRO A 220 28.17 12.23 -7.79
N GLU A 221 27.77 13.50 -7.89
CA GLU A 221 27.96 14.49 -6.82
C GLU A 221 26.89 14.42 -5.71
N HIS A 222 25.77 13.72 -5.94
CA HIS A 222 24.60 13.72 -5.04
C HIS A 222 24.25 12.32 -4.50
N SER A 223 24.53 11.28 -5.28
CA SER A 223 24.20 9.89 -4.95
C SER A 223 25.25 9.27 -4.05
N SER A 224 24.84 8.58 -2.99
CA SER A 224 25.77 7.91 -2.09
C SER A 224 26.21 6.54 -2.64
N ALA A 225 27.48 6.18 -2.43
CA ALA A 225 27.96 4.84 -2.74
C ALA A 225 27.22 3.74 -1.96
N ALA A 226 26.57 4.10 -0.85
CA ALA A 226 25.75 3.20 -0.06
C ALA A 226 24.41 2.91 -0.73
N SER A 227 23.73 3.91 -1.30
CA SER A 227 22.45 3.71 -2.00
C SER A 227 22.63 2.91 -3.29
N GLU A 228 23.69 3.19 -4.05
CA GLU A 228 24.08 2.40 -5.23
C GLU A 228 24.35 0.94 -4.88
N ARG A 229 25.17 0.70 -3.84
CA ARG A 229 25.48 -0.65 -3.37
C ARG A 229 24.22 -1.42 -2.98
N ARG A 230 23.32 -0.80 -2.20
CA ARG A 230 22.05 -1.44 -1.80
C ARG A 230 21.19 -1.80 -3.01
N ALA A 231 21.11 -0.93 -4.01
CA ALA A 231 20.37 -1.21 -5.25
C ALA A 231 20.95 -2.43 -6.01
N ARG A 232 22.29 -2.51 -6.11
CA ARG A 232 22.99 -3.62 -6.76
C ARG A 232 22.86 -4.93 -5.97
N GLU A 233 23.00 -4.90 -4.65
CA GLU A 233 22.86 -6.11 -3.83
C GLU A 233 21.41 -6.62 -3.83
N LEU A 234 20.42 -5.72 -3.86
CA LEU A 234 19.01 -6.10 -3.99
C LEU A 234 18.74 -6.79 -5.34
N ARG A 235 19.20 -6.21 -6.46
CA ARG A 235 18.94 -6.79 -7.78
C ARG A 235 19.57 -8.18 -7.92
N ASP A 236 20.77 -8.39 -7.37
CA ASP A 236 21.43 -9.70 -7.34
C ASP A 236 20.61 -10.70 -6.51
N SER A 237 20.07 -10.26 -5.36
CA SER A 237 19.30 -11.13 -4.45
C SER A 237 17.94 -11.55 -5.01
N ILE A 238 17.24 -10.68 -5.75
CA ILE A 238 15.91 -10.98 -6.32
C ILE A 238 15.95 -11.41 -7.78
N GLY A 239 17.11 -11.32 -8.45
CA GLY A 239 17.31 -11.70 -9.86
C GLY A 239 16.82 -10.69 -10.90
N ALA A 240 16.43 -9.48 -10.52
CA ALA A 240 15.88 -8.47 -11.45
C ALA A 240 16.91 -8.05 -12.52
N TYR A 241 16.43 -7.74 -13.73
CA TYR A 241 17.29 -7.15 -14.76
C TYR A 241 17.61 -5.71 -14.37
N HIS A 242 18.88 -5.35 -14.19
CA HIS A 242 19.27 -4.06 -13.63
C HIS A 242 20.14 -3.25 -14.57
N LEU A 243 19.87 -1.95 -14.61
CA LEU A 243 20.68 -0.96 -15.28
C LEU A 243 21.14 0.10 -14.28
N GLU A 244 22.37 0.54 -14.43
CA GLU A 244 22.94 1.68 -13.72
C GLU A 244 23.29 2.75 -14.75
N ILE A 245 22.73 3.95 -14.57
CA ILE A 245 22.81 5.01 -15.57
C ILE A 245 23.18 6.32 -14.87
N ASN A 246 24.20 6.99 -15.39
CA ASN A 246 24.53 8.36 -14.99
C ASN A 246 23.64 9.35 -15.77
N ILE A 247 22.89 10.20 -15.06
CA ILE A 247 22.01 11.20 -15.66
C ILE A 247 22.61 12.62 -15.68
N GLU A 248 23.87 12.77 -15.27
CA GLU A 248 24.56 14.05 -15.09
C GLU A 248 24.58 14.91 -16.36
N ASP A 249 24.88 14.32 -17.51
CA ASP A 249 24.91 15.07 -18.77
C ASP A 249 23.53 15.61 -19.15
N GLY A 250 22.49 14.79 -18.95
CA GLY A 250 21.10 15.21 -19.16
C GLY A 250 20.67 16.30 -18.17
N TYR A 251 21.13 16.21 -16.92
CA TYR A 251 20.88 17.22 -15.89
C TYR A 251 21.56 18.55 -16.21
N LYS A 252 22.86 18.50 -16.57
CA LYS A 252 23.64 19.69 -16.96
C LYS A 252 23.00 20.38 -18.15
N ALA A 253 22.63 19.64 -19.20
CA ALA A 253 21.96 20.20 -20.36
C ALA A 253 20.67 20.97 -20.00
N GLN A 254 19.85 20.44 -19.07
CA GLN A 254 18.64 21.12 -18.61
C GLN A 254 18.93 22.35 -17.75
N LYS A 255 19.95 22.28 -16.89
CA LYS A 255 20.41 23.42 -16.10
C LYS A 255 20.97 24.53 -17.00
N ASP A 256 21.76 24.18 -18.00
CA ASP A 256 22.38 25.12 -18.96
C ASP A 256 21.35 25.83 -19.84
N LEU A 257 20.19 25.22 -20.06
CA LEU A 257 19.07 25.87 -20.73
C LEU A 257 18.56 27.10 -19.95
N ILE A 258 18.54 27.05 -18.61
CA ILE A 258 18.17 28.20 -17.78
C ILE A 258 19.20 29.32 -17.94
N ILE A 259 20.48 28.98 -17.89
CA ILE A 259 21.60 29.92 -17.98
C ILE A 259 21.57 30.61 -19.35
N SER A 260 21.46 29.83 -20.42
CA SER A 260 21.44 30.36 -21.80
C SER A 260 20.22 31.21 -22.10
N ALA A 261 19.04 30.88 -21.54
CA ALA A 261 17.81 31.62 -21.78
C ALA A 261 17.65 32.88 -20.92
N THR A 262 18.22 32.90 -19.72
CA THR A 262 17.97 33.97 -18.73
C THR A 262 19.21 34.73 -18.28
N GLY A 263 20.41 34.19 -18.54
CA GLY A 263 21.68 34.69 -17.99
C GLY A 263 21.88 34.41 -16.50
N TYR A 264 20.96 33.68 -15.85
CA TYR A 264 20.96 33.44 -14.42
C TYR A 264 21.45 32.02 -14.07
N GLN A 265 22.38 31.94 -13.12
CA GLN A 265 22.95 30.68 -12.63
C GLN A 265 22.25 30.28 -11.32
N PRO A 266 21.34 29.28 -11.32
CA PRO A 266 20.80 28.75 -10.07
C PRO A 266 21.87 28.00 -9.26
N ILE A 267 21.88 28.21 -7.94
CA ILE A 267 22.83 27.64 -6.99
C ILE A 267 22.06 26.81 -5.95
N PHE A 268 22.62 25.66 -5.52
CA PHE A 268 22.02 24.89 -4.43
C PHE A 268 22.08 25.66 -3.11
N GLN A 269 21.13 25.42 -2.21
CA GLN A 269 21.07 26.13 -0.93
C GLN A 269 22.31 25.88 -0.07
N VAL A 270 22.88 24.67 -0.11
CA VAL A 270 24.14 24.31 0.56
C VAL A 270 25.34 25.15 0.09
N PHE A 271 25.25 25.75 -1.10
CA PHE A 271 26.27 26.62 -1.68
C PHE A 271 25.86 28.11 -1.65
N GLY A 272 24.83 28.46 -0.87
CA GLY A 272 24.38 29.85 -0.67
C GLY A 272 23.29 30.33 -1.62
N GLY A 273 22.70 29.45 -2.45
CA GLY A 273 21.54 29.77 -3.28
C GLY A 273 20.25 29.94 -2.47
N SER A 274 19.23 30.53 -3.09
CA SER A 274 17.90 30.65 -2.46
C SER A 274 17.15 29.31 -2.44
N ARG A 275 16.16 29.19 -1.56
CA ARG A 275 15.25 28.02 -1.52
C ARG A 275 14.56 27.75 -2.87
N ALA A 276 14.26 28.79 -3.63
CA ALA A 276 13.61 28.66 -4.93
C ALA A 276 14.55 28.03 -5.97
N GLU A 277 15.82 28.44 -5.98
CA GLU A 277 16.86 27.84 -6.82
C GLU A 277 17.09 26.38 -6.45
N ASP A 278 17.20 26.09 -5.16
CA ASP A 278 17.42 24.74 -4.65
C ASP A 278 16.31 23.78 -5.06
N ILE A 279 15.04 24.17 -4.84
CA ILE A 279 13.87 23.40 -5.29
C ILE A 279 13.87 23.24 -6.82
N CYS A 280 14.28 24.26 -7.58
CA CYS A 280 14.37 24.17 -9.03
C CYS A 280 15.38 23.09 -9.46
N LEU A 281 16.60 23.12 -8.89
CA LEU A 281 17.67 22.19 -9.21
C LEU A 281 17.34 20.74 -8.81
N GLN A 282 16.70 20.54 -7.65
CA GLN A 282 16.20 19.22 -7.23
C GLN A 282 15.12 18.69 -8.18
N ASN A 283 14.16 19.56 -8.57
CA ASN A 283 13.06 19.18 -9.44
C ASN A 283 13.51 18.77 -10.85
N ILE A 284 14.57 19.39 -11.39
CA ILE A 284 15.14 18.99 -12.70
C ILE A 284 15.62 17.54 -12.62
N GLN A 285 16.38 17.16 -11.59
CA GLN A 285 16.84 15.78 -11.40
C GLN A 285 15.67 14.81 -11.28
N ALA A 286 14.70 15.14 -10.42
CA ALA A 286 13.55 14.27 -10.16
C ALA A 286 12.71 14.01 -11.43
N ARG A 287 12.46 15.04 -12.24
CA ARG A 287 11.71 14.91 -13.51
C ARG A 287 12.51 14.23 -14.61
N LEU A 288 13.83 14.47 -14.69
CA LEU A 288 14.69 13.79 -15.65
C LEU A 288 14.69 12.27 -15.43
N ARG A 289 14.68 11.83 -14.16
CA ARG A 289 14.54 10.41 -13.81
C ARG A 289 13.23 9.81 -14.32
N MET A 290 12.12 10.55 -14.25
CA MET A 290 10.84 10.09 -14.79
C MET A 290 10.91 9.91 -16.32
N VAL A 291 11.43 10.90 -17.04
CA VAL A 291 11.60 10.82 -18.50
C VAL A 291 12.47 9.62 -18.88
N THR A 292 13.56 9.42 -18.15
CA THR A 292 14.48 8.29 -18.37
C THR A 292 13.80 6.95 -18.09
N ALA A 293 13.03 6.83 -17.00
CA ALA A 293 12.30 5.61 -16.68
C ALA A 293 11.34 5.20 -17.81
N TYR A 294 10.56 6.14 -18.36
CA TYR A 294 9.66 5.86 -19.49
C TYR A 294 10.43 5.52 -20.77
N GLN A 295 11.52 6.23 -21.07
CA GLN A 295 12.37 5.93 -22.22
C GLN A 295 12.88 4.48 -22.18
N PHE A 296 13.41 4.05 -21.03
CA PHE A 296 13.90 2.68 -20.85
C PHE A 296 12.77 1.66 -20.84
N GLY A 297 11.62 1.98 -20.22
CA GLY A 297 10.45 1.10 -20.21
C GLY A 297 9.92 0.76 -21.60
N GLN A 298 10.06 1.69 -22.55
CA GLN A 298 9.64 1.49 -23.93
C GLN A 298 10.64 0.67 -24.75
N ILE A 299 11.95 0.86 -24.55
CA ILE A 299 12.97 0.24 -25.41
C ILE A 299 13.48 -1.11 -24.90
N LEU A 300 13.42 -1.37 -23.59
CA LEU A 300 13.99 -2.57 -22.99
C LEU A 300 13.45 -3.87 -23.58
N PRO A 301 12.12 -4.05 -23.76
CA PRO A 301 11.56 -5.24 -24.40
C PRO A 301 12.18 -5.54 -25.78
N VAL A 302 12.43 -4.50 -26.58
CA VAL A 302 13.07 -4.62 -27.90
C VAL A 302 14.54 -5.00 -27.74
N SER A 303 15.29 -4.28 -26.91
CA SER A 303 16.71 -4.57 -26.68
C SER A 303 16.97 -5.96 -26.10
N ARG A 304 15.99 -6.50 -25.36
CA ARG A 304 15.98 -7.84 -24.78
C ARG A 304 15.36 -8.90 -25.68
N LYS A 305 15.12 -8.57 -26.96
CA LYS A 305 14.68 -9.50 -28.01
C LYS A 305 13.37 -10.24 -27.68
N ARG A 306 12.41 -9.54 -27.05
CA ARG A 306 11.06 -10.08 -26.86
C ARG A 306 10.43 -10.38 -28.22
N VAL A 307 9.71 -11.50 -28.33
CA VAL A 307 9.04 -11.91 -29.58
C VAL A 307 7.94 -10.91 -29.97
N CYS A 308 7.13 -10.50 -28.99
CA CYS A 308 6.09 -9.49 -29.14
C CYS A 308 6.38 -8.34 -28.15
N PRO A 309 7.30 -7.43 -28.48
CA PRO A 309 7.73 -6.40 -27.53
C PRO A 309 6.58 -5.41 -27.28
N THR A 310 6.07 -5.41 -26.05
CA THR A 310 5.16 -4.38 -25.52
C THR A 310 5.87 -3.57 -24.43
N PRO A 311 5.57 -2.28 -24.23
CA PRO A 311 6.23 -1.48 -23.21
C PRO A 311 6.13 -2.09 -21.81
N LEU A 312 7.12 -1.79 -20.97
CA LEU A 312 7.06 -2.10 -19.54
C LEU A 312 6.15 -1.10 -18.82
N LEU A 313 5.38 -1.59 -17.85
CA LEU A 313 4.62 -0.73 -16.96
C LEU A 313 5.57 -0.09 -15.95
N ILE A 314 5.59 1.25 -15.88
CA ILE A 314 6.43 1.97 -14.94
C ILE A 314 5.77 1.92 -13.55
N LEU A 315 6.54 1.51 -12.55
CA LEU A 315 6.10 1.46 -11.16
C LEU A 315 6.58 2.68 -10.39
N ALA A 316 5.64 3.39 -9.75
CA ALA A 316 5.95 4.42 -8.76
C ALA A 316 6.13 3.80 -7.37
N SER A 317 6.87 4.50 -6.53
CA SER A 317 7.20 4.07 -5.17
C SER A 317 6.92 5.15 -4.11
N THR A 318 5.93 6.01 -4.34
CA THR A 318 5.50 7.00 -3.35
C THR A 318 4.57 6.35 -2.32
N ASN A 319 4.79 6.59 -1.03
CA ASN A 319 3.94 6.07 0.05
C ASN A 319 2.82 7.07 0.45
N ALA A 320 1.87 6.61 1.27
CA ALA A 320 0.73 7.42 1.67
C ALA A 320 1.13 8.67 2.47
N ASP A 321 2.17 8.59 3.30
CA ASP A 321 2.61 9.67 4.17
C ASP A 321 3.21 10.84 3.36
N GLU A 322 4.05 10.51 2.38
CA GLU A 322 4.60 11.46 1.39
C GLU A 322 3.49 12.14 0.60
N VAL A 323 2.44 11.42 0.23
CA VAL A 323 1.31 11.98 -0.51
C VAL A 323 0.50 12.95 0.33
N LEU A 324 0.19 12.56 1.57
CA LEU A 324 -0.55 13.40 2.53
C LEU A 324 0.18 14.70 2.79
N ARG A 325 1.50 14.61 2.92
CA ARG A 325 2.34 15.78 3.09
C ARG A 325 2.55 16.57 1.79
N GLY A 326 2.59 15.88 0.67
CA GLY A 326 3.04 16.41 -0.61
C GLY A 326 4.56 16.50 -0.74
N ASN A 327 5.29 15.61 -0.05
CA ASN A 327 6.75 15.52 -0.08
C ASN A 327 7.25 14.70 -1.28
N TYR A 328 6.88 15.16 -2.49
CA TYR A 328 7.34 14.58 -3.75
C TYR A 328 7.28 15.65 -4.85
N THR A 329 8.05 15.47 -5.92
CA THR A 329 8.03 16.41 -7.04
C THR A 329 6.90 16.06 -7.98
N ARG A 330 6.04 17.03 -8.31
CA ARG A 330 5.00 16.78 -9.31
C ARG A 330 5.64 16.43 -10.65
N TYR A 331 5.25 15.29 -11.22
CA TYR A 331 5.78 14.72 -12.46
C TYR A 331 7.24 14.21 -12.37
N ASP A 332 7.68 13.77 -11.19
CA ASP A 332 8.85 12.90 -11.06
C ASP A 332 8.44 11.41 -11.13
N CYS A 333 9.28 10.49 -10.64
CA CYS A 333 9.00 9.05 -10.59
C CYS A 333 7.81 8.66 -9.68
N SER A 334 7.22 9.60 -8.94
CA SER A 334 5.90 9.45 -8.31
C SER A 334 4.75 9.38 -9.32
N SER A 335 4.99 9.85 -10.55
CA SER A 335 4.07 9.85 -11.69
C SER A 335 4.49 8.73 -12.65
N ALA A 336 3.82 7.59 -12.54
CA ALA A 336 4.07 6.36 -13.27
C ALA A 336 2.73 5.74 -13.71
N ASP A 337 2.75 4.50 -14.19
CA ASP A 337 1.55 3.81 -14.64
C ASP A 337 0.79 3.21 -13.45
N LEU A 338 1.49 2.56 -12.52
CA LEU A 338 0.93 1.90 -11.34
C LEU A 338 1.80 2.15 -10.10
N ASN A 339 1.17 2.11 -8.92
CA ASN A 339 1.86 2.19 -7.63
C ASN A 339 1.35 1.08 -6.68
N PRO A 340 2.09 -0.01 -6.48
CA PRO A 340 1.63 -1.09 -5.60
C PRO A 340 1.63 -0.71 -4.12
N ILE A 341 2.35 0.34 -3.72
CA ILE A 341 2.55 0.70 -2.31
C ILE A 341 1.87 2.00 -1.88
N GLY A 342 1.21 2.71 -2.80
CA GLY A 342 0.74 4.09 -2.57
C GLY A 342 -0.35 4.29 -1.52
N SER A 343 -0.96 3.20 -1.03
CA SER A 343 -1.89 3.26 0.11
C SER A 343 -1.25 2.97 1.46
N TYR A 344 0.01 2.54 1.52
CA TYR A 344 0.66 2.15 2.77
C TYR A 344 1.47 3.30 3.36
N SER A 345 1.53 3.38 4.70
CA SER A 345 2.48 4.22 5.41
C SER A 345 3.88 3.60 5.38
N LYS A 346 4.89 4.41 5.73
CA LYS A 346 6.28 3.97 5.85
C LYS A 346 6.43 2.79 6.82
N ASN A 347 5.65 2.77 7.90
CA ASN A 347 5.69 1.73 8.92
C ASN A 347 5.25 0.37 8.36
N HIS A 348 4.15 0.33 7.62
CA HIS A 348 3.71 -0.90 6.95
C HIS A 348 4.79 -1.43 5.98
N LEU A 349 5.49 -0.53 5.27
CA LEU A 349 6.56 -0.92 4.36
C LEU A 349 7.76 -1.50 5.12
N ARG A 350 8.16 -0.91 6.25
CA ARG A 350 9.23 -1.43 7.11
C ARG A 350 8.89 -2.82 7.65
N GLU A 351 7.68 -3.02 8.14
CA GLU A 351 7.21 -4.32 8.62
C GLU A 351 7.18 -5.39 7.52
N MET A 352 6.69 -5.03 6.33
CA MET A 352 6.71 -5.92 5.16
C MET A 352 8.13 -6.31 4.74
N ILE A 353 9.06 -5.35 4.72
CA ILE A 353 10.47 -5.63 4.40
C ILE A 353 11.12 -6.55 5.45
N GLY A 354 10.84 -6.33 6.74
CA GLY A 354 11.30 -7.22 7.82
C GLY A 354 10.74 -8.64 7.68
N TRP A 355 9.45 -8.76 7.34
CA TRP A 355 8.85 -10.06 7.03
C TRP A 355 9.51 -10.73 5.80
N ALA A 356 9.69 -9.99 4.71
CA ALA A 356 10.28 -10.52 3.47
C ALA A 356 11.75 -10.95 3.64
N GLN A 357 12.51 -10.25 4.50
CA GLN A 357 13.89 -10.61 4.86
C GLN A 357 13.98 -12.05 5.37
N HIS A 358 13.07 -12.44 6.26
CA HIS A 358 13.03 -13.78 6.85
C HIS A 358 12.36 -14.79 5.92
N ASN A 359 11.20 -14.46 5.36
CA ASN A 359 10.40 -15.40 4.56
C ASN A 359 11.08 -15.80 3.24
N PHE A 360 11.89 -14.91 2.65
CA PHE A 360 12.59 -15.19 1.39
C PHE A 360 14.11 -15.31 1.54
N ASN A 361 14.62 -15.30 2.78
CA ASN A 361 16.05 -15.36 3.08
C ASN A 361 16.86 -14.28 2.33
N LEU A 362 16.45 -13.02 2.48
CA LEU A 362 17.03 -11.85 1.82
C LEU A 362 17.75 -10.96 2.85
N PRO A 363 18.94 -11.34 3.36
CA PRO A 363 19.65 -10.59 4.41
C PRO A 363 20.01 -9.15 3.99
N VAL A 364 20.13 -8.90 2.68
CA VAL A 364 20.34 -7.54 2.12
C VAL A 364 19.29 -6.54 2.60
N LEU A 365 18.07 -6.98 2.87
CA LEU A 365 16.95 -6.12 3.30
C LEU A 365 17.21 -5.43 4.64
N GLN A 366 18.06 -5.98 5.50
CA GLN A 366 18.47 -5.33 6.74
C GLN A 366 19.10 -3.96 6.48
N THR A 367 19.91 -3.85 5.44
CA THR A 367 20.58 -2.58 5.09
C THR A 367 19.60 -1.49 4.66
N PHE A 368 18.40 -1.85 4.19
CA PHE A 368 17.33 -0.92 3.86
C PHE A 368 16.54 -0.49 5.10
N LEU A 369 16.37 -1.39 6.08
CA LEU A 369 15.71 -1.10 7.35
C LEU A 369 16.53 -0.15 8.23
N ASP A 370 17.85 -0.31 8.18
CA ASP A 370 18.82 0.47 8.97
C ASP A 370 19.19 1.80 8.30
N ALA A 371 18.99 1.93 6.99
CA ALA A 371 19.32 3.14 6.25
C ALA A 371 18.42 4.32 6.70
N LYS A 372 19.05 5.47 6.95
CA LYS A 372 18.34 6.72 7.20
C LYS A 372 17.61 7.17 5.91
N PRO A 373 16.31 7.48 5.94
CA PRO A 373 15.57 8.01 4.80
C PRO A 373 16.20 9.31 4.27
N SER A 374 16.44 9.37 2.96
CA SER A 374 17.00 10.53 2.27
C SER A 374 16.63 10.52 0.78
N GLY A 375 16.24 11.68 0.25
CA GLY A 375 16.00 11.88 -1.18
C GLY A 375 17.25 11.97 -2.07
N GLU A 376 18.44 12.19 -1.50
CA GLU A 376 19.72 12.36 -2.23
C GLU A 376 19.61 13.32 -3.46
N LEU A 377 18.85 14.40 -3.33
CA LEU A 377 18.64 15.39 -4.42
C LEU A 377 19.55 16.61 -4.32
N GLN A 378 20.14 16.82 -3.14
CA GLN A 378 21.11 17.87 -2.87
C GLN A 378 22.53 17.30 -2.84
N PRO A 379 23.56 18.12 -3.14
CA PRO A 379 24.95 17.73 -2.98
C PRO A 379 25.25 17.26 -1.55
N ILE A 380 25.88 16.09 -1.43
CA ILE A 380 26.35 15.58 -0.14
C ILE A 380 27.66 16.30 0.20
N THR A 381 27.73 16.92 1.38
CA THR A 381 28.97 17.51 1.90
C THR A 381 29.39 16.79 3.17
N LYS A 382 30.59 17.08 3.69
CA LYS A 382 31.10 16.47 4.92
C LYS A 382 30.15 16.66 6.12
N ASP A 383 29.44 17.78 6.14
CA ASP A 383 28.60 18.21 7.26
C ASP A 383 27.09 18.20 6.93
N TYR A 384 26.69 17.80 5.71
CA TYR A 384 25.30 17.84 5.26
C TYR A 384 24.91 16.62 4.41
N CYS A 385 23.81 15.98 4.83
CA CYS A 385 23.06 15.01 4.05
C CYS A 385 21.56 15.31 4.25
N GLN A 386 20.78 15.16 3.18
CA GLN A 386 19.35 15.41 3.21
C GLN A 386 18.64 14.45 4.17
N ASP A 387 17.71 14.95 4.97
CA ASP A 387 16.96 14.20 5.98
C ASP A 387 15.46 14.34 5.75
N ASP A 388 14.80 13.24 5.35
CA ASP A 388 13.40 13.29 4.94
C ASP A 388 12.49 13.70 6.12
N GLU A 389 12.68 13.16 7.33
CA GLU A 389 11.86 13.55 8.49
C GLU A 389 12.10 14.99 8.92
N GLY A 390 13.33 15.49 8.74
CA GLY A 390 13.66 16.90 8.90
C GLY A 390 12.88 17.79 7.93
N ASP A 391 12.82 17.39 6.65
CA ASP A 391 12.10 18.09 5.58
C ASP A 391 10.56 18.03 5.77
N LEU A 392 10.03 16.89 6.23
CA LEU A 392 8.63 16.72 6.64
C LEU A 392 8.32 17.62 7.85
N GLY A 393 9.27 17.66 8.77
CA GLY A 393 9.25 18.39 10.04
C GLY A 393 8.21 17.85 11.02
N MET A 394 8.02 16.53 10.99
CA MET A 394 7.26 15.64 11.86
C MET A 394 7.67 14.19 11.53
N SER A 395 7.55 13.26 12.47
CA SER A 395 7.91 11.86 12.22
C SER A 395 6.84 11.14 11.40
N TYR A 396 7.18 9.97 10.83
CA TYR A 396 6.21 9.12 10.14
C TYR A 396 5.08 8.63 11.06
N ASP A 397 5.36 8.37 12.35
CA ASP A 397 4.35 8.00 13.33
C ASP A 397 3.32 9.10 13.56
N GLU A 398 3.79 10.36 13.65
CA GLU A 398 2.92 11.52 13.78
C GLU A 398 2.05 11.72 12.52
N LEU A 399 2.62 11.54 11.33
CA LEU A 399 1.89 11.60 10.06
C LEU A 399 0.79 10.54 9.99
N ALA A 400 1.11 9.29 10.33
CA ALA A 400 0.14 8.20 10.35
C ALA A 400 -0.99 8.47 11.34
N MET A 401 -0.66 8.96 12.54
CA MET A 401 -1.65 9.36 13.55
C MET A 401 -2.60 10.44 13.02
N PHE A 402 -2.06 11.52 12.45
CA PHE A 402 -2.89 12.60 11.88
C PHE A 402 -3.70 12.15 10.66
N ALA A 403 -3.15 11.23 9.85
CA ALA A 403 -3.86 10.64 8.71
C ALA A 403 -5.12 9.88 9.16
N ILE A 404 -4.99 9.02 10.19
CA ILE A 404 -6.08 8.25 10.77
C ILE A 404 -7.13 9.18 11.35
N SER A 405 -6.72 10.15 12.19
CA SER A 405 -7.65 11.09 12.79
C SER A 405 -8.40 11.94 11.76
N ARG A 406 -7.74 12.35 10.68
CA ARG A 406 -8.40 13.10 9.60
C ARG A 406 -9.39 12.23 8.83
N LYS A 407 -8.99 11.00 8.45
CA LYS A 407 -9.70 10.22 7.43
C LYS A 407 -10.68 9.21 8.01
N ILE A 408 -10.30 8.51 9.08
CA ILE A 408 -11.12 7.47 9.73
C ILE A 408 -12.02 8.09 10.78
N GLU A 409 -11.48 8.97 11.62
CA GLU A 409 -12.22 9.61 12.71
C GLU A 409 -12.92 10.90 12.28
N HIS A 410 -12.67 11.34 11.05
CA HIS A 410 -13.30 12.52 10.43
C HIS A 410 -13.04 13.84 11.17
N LEU A 411 -11.88 13.96 11.82
CA LEU A 411 -11.52 15.16 12.59
C LEU A 411 -10.93 16.25 11.69
N GLY A 412 -11.49 17.46 11.77
CA GLY A 412 -10.84 18.68 11.29
C GLY A 412 -9.79 19.18 12.29
N ALA A 413 -9.01 20.20 11.92
CA ALA A 413 -7.85 20.64 12.70
C ALA A 413 -8.15 20.96 14.18
N VAL A 414 -9.27 21.63 14.48
CA VAL A 414 -9.66 21.96 15.87
C VAL A 414 -10.00 20.70 16.67
N SER A 415 -10.80 19.79 16.09
CA SER A 415 -11.18 18.55 16.78
C SER A 415 -9.99 17.61 16.93
N MET A 416 -9.10 17.59 15.95
CA MET A 416 -7.82 16.87 16.01
C MET A 416 -6.95 17.42 17.15
N PHE A 417 -6.84 18.75 17.27
CA PHE A 417 -6.13 19.39 18.38
C PHE A 417 -6.73 19.04 19.74
N GLN A 418 -8.05 19.19 19.90
CA GLN A 418 -8.75 18.88 21.14
C GLN A 418 -8.54 17.42 21.59
N LYS A 419 -8.44 16.48 20.65
CA LYS A 419 -8.12 15.08 20.94
C LYS A 419 -6.66 14.94 21.36
N HIS A 420 -5.72 15.33 20.49
CA HIS A 420 -4.30 14.99 20.67
C HIS A 420 -3.61 15.79 21.76
N VAL A 421 -4.08 16.99 22.08
CA VAL A 421 -3.58 17.74 23.25
C VAL A 421 -3.85 16.99 24.57
N GLN A 422 -4.87 16.13 24.60
CA GLN A 422 -5.18 15.29 25.76
C GLN A 422 -4.49 13.94 25.69
N THR A 423 -4.52 13.27 24.53
CA THR A 423 -3.98 11.90 24.40
C THR A 423 -2.45 11.86 24.38
N MET A 424 -1.80 12.96 24.00
CA MET A 424 -0.34 13.10 23.97
C MET A 424 0.17 14.00 25.10
N ALA A 425 -0.64 14.20 26.14
CA ALA A 425 -0.24 14.98 27.30
C ALA A 425 0.92 14.26 28.00
N GLY A 426 2.08 14.92 28.07
CA GLY A 426 3.33 14.37 28.60
C GLY A 426 4.43 14.22 27.55
N ASP A 427 4.06 13.91 26.31
CA ASP A 427 5.00 13.86 25.18
C ASP A 427 5.17 15.22 24.52
N TYR A 428 4.09 16.01 24.48
CA TYR A 428 4.06 17.34 23.86
C TYR A 428 3.34 18.36 24.74
N THR A 429 3.81 19.60 24.69
CA THR A 429 3.09 20.76 25.21
C THR A 429 1.89 21.12 24.33
N PRO A 430 0.89 21.84 24.86
CA PRO A 430 -0.22 22.35 24.05
C PRO A 430 0.24 23.15 22.82
N GLN A 431 1.28 23.98 22.97
CA GLN A 431 1.84 24.77 21.88
C GLN A 431 2.49 23.91 20.79
N GLU A 432 3.32 22.92 21.17
CA GLU A 432 3.97 22.02 20.20
C GLU A 432 2.93 21.21 19.41
N MET A 433 1.90 20.71 20.08
CA MET A 433 0.82 19.97 19.43
C MET A 433 0.03 20.86 18.47
N ALA A 434 -0.26 22.11 18.85
CA ALA A 434 -0.90 23.09 17.99
C ALA A 434 -0.06 23.36 16.73
N GLU A 435 1.25 23.56 16.87
CA GLU A 435 2.17 23.80 15.75
C GLU A 435 2.23 22.61 14.80
N LYS A 436 2.35 21.38 15.31
CA LYS A 436 2.37 20.15 14.50
C LYS A 436 1.09 19.97 13.69
N ILE A 437 -0.08 20.14 14.32
CA ILE A 437 -1.38 19.99 13.65
C ILE A 437 -1.60 21.08 12.60
N LYS A 438 -1.25 22.34 12.92
CA LYS A 438 -1.30 23.43 11.95
C LYS A 438 -0.40 23.16 10.76
N LYS A 439 0.83 22.68 10.99
CA LYS A 439 1.78 22.32 9.95
C LYS A 439 1.23 21.19 9.08
N PHE A 440 0.67 20.13 9.66
CA PHE A 440 0.04 19.04 8.93
C PHE A 440 -1.05 19.55 7.97
N HIS A 441 -2.01 20.33 8.49
CA HIS A 441 -3.10 20.87 7.68
C HIS A 441 -2.62 21.88 6.62
N TYR A 442 -1.67 22.73 6.96
CA TYR A 442 -1.09 23.71 6.04
C TYR A 442 -0.50 23.04 4.81
N PHE A 443 0.37 22.04 5.00
CA PHE A 443 1.04 21.39 3.87
C PHE A 443 0.13 20.44 3.11
N LEU A 444 -0.81 19.77 3.79
CA LEU A 444 -1.87 19.02 3.14
C LEU A 444 -2.65 19.93 2.17
N ALA A 445 -3.03 21.13 2.61
CA ALA A 445 -3.77 22.09 1.80
C ALA A 445 -2.91 22.64 0.64
N LEU A 446 -1.67 23.04 0.91
CA LEU A 446 -0.74 23.60 -0.07
C LEU A 446 -0.45 22.61 -1.21
N ASN A 447 -0.22 21.35 -0.86
CA ASN A 447 0.22 20.33 -1.81
C ASN A 447 -0.91 19.47 -2.35
N ARG A 448 -2.18 19.69 -1.96
CA ARG A 448 -3.28 18.81 -2.38
C ARG A 448 -3.40 18.70 -3.89
N HIS A 449 -3.12 19.77 -4.61
CA HIS A 449 -3.12 19.79 -6.07
C HIS A 449 -2.25 18.68 -6.68
N LYS A 450 -1.14 18.26 -6.04
CA LYS A 450 -0.28 17.18 -6.53
C LYS A 450 -1.03 15.83 -6.57
N SER A 451 -1.88 15.56 -5.57
CA SER A 451 -2.65 14.31 -5.46
C SER A 451 -3.69 14.10 -6.57
N THR A 452 -4.06 15.18 -7.30
CA THR A 452 -5.03 15.12 -8.41
C THR A 452 -4.47 14.41 -9.63
N THR A 453 -3.15 14.43 -9.81
CA THR A 453 -2.44 13.78 -10.91
C THR A 453 -1.55 12.65 -10.42
N LEU A 454 -1.85 12.11 -9.23
CA LEU A 454 -1.07 11.03 -8.64
C LEU A 454 -1.37 9.70 -9.32
N THR A 455 -0.31 8.90 -9.48
CA THR A 455 -0.35 7.54 -10.04
C THR A 455 -1.47 6.68 -9.44
N PRO A 456 -2.14 5.84 -10.25
CA PRO A 456 -3.01 4.82 -9.73
C PRO A 456 -2.33 3.85 -8.78
N ALA A 457 -2.76 3.83 -7.51
CA ALA A 457 -2.23 2.90 -6.54
C ALA A 457 -3.21 1.81 -6.12
N TYR A 458 -2.64 0.67 -5.73
CA TYR A 458 -3.33 -0.39 -5.02
C TYR A 458 -4.02 0.16 -3.77
N HIS A 459 -5.29 -0.21 -3.56
CA HIS A 459 -6.03 0.17 -2.37
C HIS A 459 -5.89 -0.89 -1.26
N ALA A 460 -5.45 -0.45 -0.09
CA ALA A 460 -5.25 -1.32 1.07
C ALA A 460 -5.73 -0.71 2.38
N THR A 461 -5.45 0.57 2.60
CA THR A 461 -5.76 1.25 3.85
C THR A 461 -6.96 2.17 3.68
N SER A 462 -7.82 2.19 4.71
CA SER A 462 -8.98 3.08 4.76
C SER A 462 -8.61 4.56 4.85
N TYR A 463 -7.35 4.88 5.19
CA TYR A 463 -6.85 6.26 5.28
C TYR A 463 -6.14 6.76 4.01
N SER A 464 -6.18 5.96 2.93
CA SER A 464 -5.51 6.27 1.66
C SER A 464 -5.80 7.70 1.15
N PRO A 465 -4.76 8.48 0.77
CA PRO A 465 -4.92 9.88 0.37
C PRO A 465 -5.34 10.08 -1.09
N HIS A 466 -5.63 9.00 -1.83
CA HIS A 466 -5.93 9.08 -3.26
C HIS A 466 -7.20 9.86 -3.58
N ASN A 467 -7.04 10.96 -4.30
CA ASN A 467 -8.12 11.89 -4.61
C ASN A 467 -9.17 11.34 -5.58
N ASN A 468 -8.79 10.44 -6.50
CA ASN A 468 -9.70 9.98 -7.56
C ASN A 468 -10.80 9.03 -7.07
N TRP A 469 -10.69 8.52 -5.84
CA TRP A 469 -11.63 7.51 -5.35
C TRP A 469 -11.81 7.54 -3.83
N CYS A 470 -10.80 7.13 -3.06
CA CYS A 470 -10.92 6.97 -1.61
C CYS A 470 -11.12 8.30 -0.87
N ASP A 471 -10.42 9.36 -1.28
CA ASP A 471 -10.45 10.65 -0.61
C ASP A 471 -10.75 11.80 -1.57
N SER A 472 -11.86 11.75 -2.29
CA SER A 472 -12.29 12.87 -3.14
C SER A 472 -12.55 14.14 -2.33
N ARG A 473 -11.75 15.18 -2.57
CA ARG A 473 -11.76 16.46 -1.84
C ARG A 473 -11.44 17.61 -2.78
N GLN A 474 -11.69 18.84 -2.33
CA GLN A 474 -11.16 20.04 -2.98
C GLN A 474 -9.63 19.97 -3.02
N PHE A 475 -9.03 20.52 -4.08
CA PHE A 475 -7.58 20.67 -4.20
C PHE A 475 -7.10 22.12 -4.14
N LEU A 476 -8.04 23.06 -4.25
CA LEU A 476 -7.81 24.49 -4.00
C LEU A 476 -8.41 24.82 -2.63
N PHE A 477 -7.55 24.92 -1.63
CA PHE A 477 -7.94 25.41 -0.32
C PHE A 477 -7.61 26.91 -0.22
N PRO A 478 -8.42 27.69 0.51
CA PRO A 478 -8.03 29.05 0.86
C PRO A 478 -6.72 28.98 1.64
N PHE A 479 -5.82 29.95 1.45
CA PHE A 479 -4.51 30.00 2.09
C PHE A 479 -4.68 29.90 3.61
N GLN A 480 -4.46 28.71 4.18
CA GLN A 480 -4.89 28.34 5.53
C GLN A 480 -4.07 29.02 6.65
N ASN A 481 -3.13 29.89 6.32
CA ASN A 481 -2.24 30.54 7.29
C ASN A 481 -2.91 31.64 8.15
N THR A 482 -4.20 31.94 7.96
CA THR A 482 -4.91 33.00 8.71
C THR A 482 -6.39 32.70 8.95
N GLY A 483 -6.83 31.44 8.80
CA GLY A 483 -8.25 31.09 8.93
C GLY A 483 -8.75 31.02 10.38
N HIS A 484 -10.08 31.15 10.55
CA HIS A 484 -10.80 30.97 11.83
C HIS A 484 -10.41 29.68 12.58
N THR A 485 -10.07 28.61 11.86
CA THR A 485 -9.68 27.33 12.45
C THR A 485 -8.36 27.40 13.21
N PHE A 486 -7.34 28.08 12.69
CA PHE A 486 -6.04 28.19 13.36
C PHE A 486 -6.12 29.16 14.54
N GLN A 487 -6.86 30.26 14.39
CA GLN A 487 -7.15 31.18 15.51
C GLN A 487 -7.85 30.44 16.66
N LYS A 488 -8.83 29.59 16.35
CA LYS A 488 -9.50 28.80 17.39
C LYS A 488 -8.57 27.81 18.09
N ILE A 489 -7.56 27.28 17.39
CA ILE A 489 -6.53 26.45 18.03
C ILE A 489 -5.69 27.34 18.97
N ASP A 490 -5.25 28.51 18.54
CA ASP A 490 -4.49 29.44 19.38
C ASP A 490 -5.25 29.86 20.64
N ASP A 491 -6.53 30.21 20.50
CA ASP A 491 -7.39 30.58 21.62
C ASP A 491 -7.54 29.43 22.63
N LEU A 492 -7.66 28.19 22.14
CA LEU A 492 -7.74 27.00 22.98
C LEU A 492 -6.39 26.70 23.66
N THR A 493 -5.27 26.81 22.94
CA THR A 493 -3.92 26.65 23.49
C THR A 493 -3.70 27.63 24.63
N ALA A 494 -3.96 28.92 24.41
CA ALA A 494 -3.81 29.96 25.43
C ALA A 494 -4.71 29.71 26.66
N LEU A 495 -5.93 29.20 26.45
CA LEU A 495 -6.84 28.84 27.55
C LEU A 495 -6.30 27.67 28.38
N ILE A 496 -5.73 26.66 27.73
CA ILE A 496 -5.14 25.49 28.39
C ILE A 496 -3.92 25.91 29.22
N GLU A 497 -2.99 26.65 28.61
CA GLU A 497 -1.77 27.13 29.29
C GLU A 497 -2.10 28.02 30.48
N LYS A 498 -3.09 28.91 30.34
CA LYS A 498 -3.57 29.75 31.45
C LYS A 498 -4.12 28.89 32.60
N ARG A 499 -4.87 27.83 32.29
CA ARG A 499 -5.41 26.90 33.30
C ARG A 499 -4.29 26.13 33.98
N GLU A 500 -3.30 25.65 33.23
CA GLU A 500 -2.15 24.91 33.76
C GLU A 500 -1.29 25.78 34.67
N TYR A 501 -1.01 27.02 34.27
CA TYR A 501 -0.32 27.99 35.10
C TYR A 501 -1.08 28.30 36.40
N GLN A 502 -2.41 28.50 36.33
CA GLN A 502 -3.25 28.67 37.52
C GLN A 502 -3.24 27.44 38.44
N ASN A 503 -3.26 26.24 37.88
CA ASN A 503 -3.18 25.00 38.66
C ASN A 503 -1.83 24.86 39.37
N GLN A 504 -0.73 25.22 38.70
CA GLN A 504 0.61 25.24 39.31
C GLN A 504 0.70 26.25 40.46
N LEU A 505 0.16 27.46 40.27
CA LEU A 505 0.09 28.48 41.32
C LEU A 505 -0.75 28.03 42.52
N ASN A 506 -1.84 27.30 42.30
CA ASN A 506 -2.70 26.78 43.36
C ASN A 506 -2.14 25.53 44.06
N ALA A 507 -1.23 24.79 43.42
CA ALA A 507 -0.55 23.62 44.00
C ALA A 507 0.68 24.00 44.85
N ALA A 508 1.35 25.11 44.52
CA ALA A 508 2.53 25.60 45.24
C ALA A 508 2.34 25.87 46.76
N PRO A 509 1.18 26.37 47.26
CA PRO A 509 0.98 26.61 48.69
C PRO A 509 0.80 25.34 49.53
N ILE A 510 0.55 24.18 48.90
CA ILE A 510 0.32 22.90 49.59
C ILE A 510 1.65 22.15 49.81
N MET A 511 2.61 22.30 48.88
CA MET A 511 3.96 21.72 49.02
C MET A 511 4.88 22.49 49.98
N ALA A 512 4.53 23.73 50.36
CA ALA A 512 5.26 24.49 51.38
C ALA A 512 4.76 24.21 52.83
N LYS A 513 3.75 23.36 52.99
CA LYS A 513 3.16 22.95 54.28
C LYS A 513 3.29 21.45 54.58
N LEU A 514 3.95 20.70 53.71
CA LEU A 514 4.49 19.35 53.94
C LEU A 514 6.02 19.48 54.04
#